data_AF-A0A7Z9G3P4-F1
#
_entry.id   AF-A0A7Z9G3P4-F1
#
_cell.length_a   1.000
_cell.length_b   1.000
_cell.length_c   1.000
_cell.angle_alpha   90.00
_cell.angle_beta   90.00
_cell.angle_gamma   90.00
#
_symmetry.space_group_name_H-M   'P 1'
#
loop_
_entity.id
_entity.type
_entity.pdbx_description
1 polymer ?
#
loop_
_entity_poly.entity_id
_entity_poly.type
_entity_poly.pdbx_seq_one_letter_code
_entity_poly.pdbx_strand_id
1 'polypeptide(L)'
;MTTMPGQTLALGQISRCAGTGALLTLDQVGAVGGSNCQATIWADVSLAHDTGYGGVFDFVLSGLPVDLNLAGTEAIPATGYVTVPLNEPLPSNAFYQKFRDNIGWTIFSTREENGNLYSGRAVDGVCPPIPDNPDEDSGAYTEGLLAGDNCVMLGIVDGGANDSDGVINGQIVDPHTVSTFNSNPTTGLGNDTGSNNGVVANISGSGGCTLSTETTSPFKHAEWLLLGGAVGWMAMRRRRQQKLH
;
A
#
# COMPACT_ATOMS: atom_id res chain seq x y z
N MET A 1 -12.36 -9.87 -12.68
CA MET A 1 -11.75 -8.53 -12.58
C MET A 1 -12.10 -7.76 -13.84
N THR A 2 -12.28 -6.45 -13.72
CA THR A 2 -12.52 -5.54 -14.86
C THR A 2 -11.59 -4.35 -14.78
N THR A 3 -11.33 -3.70 -15.91
CA THR A 3 -10.46 -2.53 -16.04
C THR A 3 -11.06 -1.52 -17.01
N MET A 4 -10.44 -0.34 -17.12
CA MET A 4 -10.87 0.73 -18.01
C MET A 4 -10.71 0.36 -19.50
N PRO A 5 -11.50 0.96 -20.39
CA PRO A 5 -11.35 0.77 -21.83
C PRO A 5 -9.91 1.05 -22.32
N GLY A 6 -9.40 0.22 -23.23
CA GLY A 6 -8.05 0.34 -23.77
C GLY A 6 -6.95 -0.29 -22.91
N GLN A 7 -7.27 -0.70 -21.68
CA GLN A 7 -6.34 -1.41 -20.80
C GLN A 7 -6.54 -2.92 -20.89
N THR A 8 -5.50 -3.69 -20.58
CA THR A 8 -5.50 -5.15 -20.60
C THR A 8 -5.06 -5.70 -19.26
N LEU A 9 -5.78 -6.68 -18.73
CA LEU A 9 -5.40 -7.44 -17.55
C LEU A 9 -4.77 -8.78 -17.97
N ALA A 10 -3.63 -9.10 -17.37
CA ALA A 10 -2.97 -10.40 -17.48
C ALA A 10 -2.67 -10.97 -16.08
N LEU A 11 -2.44 -12.29 -16.01
CA LEU A 11 -1.93 -12.91 -14.79
C LEU A 11 -0.56 -12.32 -14.44
N GLY A 12 -0.33 -11.99 -13.17
CA GLY A 12 0.95 -11.51 -12.69
C GLY A 12 2.02 -12.60 -12.60
N GLN A 13 3.22 -12.23 -12.19
CA GLN A 13 4.36 -13.15 -12.17
C GLN A 13 4.11 -14.35 -11.26
N ILE A 14 3.61 -14.11 -10.04
CA ILE A 14 3.42 -15.14 -9.01
C ILE A 14 2.38 -16.16 -9.48
N SER A 15 1.27 -15.70 -10.06
CA SER A 15 0.23 -16.55 -10.66
C SER A 15 0.80 -17.41 -11.79
N ARG A 16 1.57 -16.81 -12.70
CA ARG A 16 2.22 -17.54 -13.79
C ARG A 16 3.23 -18.58 -13.28
N CYS A 17 4.02 -18.23 -12.27
CA CYS A 17 5.01 -19.11 -11.67
C CYS A 17 4.36 -20.29 -10.91
N ALA A 18 3.26 -20.04 -10.19
CA ALA A 18 2.52 -21.06 -9.47
C ALA A 18 1.77 -22.01 -10.43
N GLY A 19 1.60 -21.61 -11.69
CA GLY A 19 0.83 -22.37 -12.68
C GLY A 19 -0.66 -22.42 -12.36
N THR A 20 -1.15 -21.47 -11.58
CA THR A 20 -2.57 -21.34 -11.19
C THR A 20 -3.24 -20.17 -11.90
N GLY A 21 -4.55 -20.06 -11.75
CA GLY A 21 -5.28 -18.84 -12.14
C GLY A 21 -4.87 -17.64 -11.27
N ALA A 22 -5.64 -16.56 -11.37
CA ALA A 22 -5.36 -15.31 -10.67
C ALA A 22 -5.49 -15.38 -9.13
N LEU A 23 -5.98 -16.50 -8.59
CA LEU A 23 -6.17 -16.70 -7.16
C LEU A 23 -5.09 -17.62 -6.60
N LEU A 24 -4.36 -17.12 -5.61
CA LEU A 24 -3.22 -17.75 -4.96
C LEU A 24 -3.47 -17.92 -3.46
N THR A 25 -2.79 -18.91 -2.86
CA THR A 25 -2.62 -18.99 -1.41
C THR A 25 -1.35 -18.28 -0.97
N LEU A 26 -1.26 -17.91 0.31
CA LEU A 26 -0.03 -17.31 0.87
C LEU A 26 1.17 -18.27 0.75
N ASP A 27 0.96 -19.58 0.90
CA ASP A 27 2.03 -20.58 0.71
C ASP A 27 2.58 -20.55 -0.73
N GLN A 28 1.71 -20.35 -1.73
CA GLN A 28 2.15 -20.21 -3.11
C GLN A 28 2.96 -18.92 -3.31
N VAL A 29 2.56 -17.81 -2.68
CA VAL A 29 3.35 -16.58 -2.68
C VAL A 29 4.73 -16.81 -2.05
N GLY A 30 4.81 -17.56 -0.95
CA GLY A 30 6.11 -17.93 -0.35
C GLY A 30 6.97 -18.83 -1.23
N ALA A 31 6.35 -19.76 -1.95
CA ALA A 31 7.07 -20.72 -2.78
C ALA A 31 7.63 -20.10 -4.08
N VAL A 32 6.94 -19.12 -4.67
CA VAL A 32 7.29 -18.58 -6.01
C VAL A 32 7.24 -17.06 -6.14
N GLY A 33 6.96 -16.32 -5.07
CA GLY A 33 6.82 -14.86 -5.08
C GLY A 33 8.13 -14.09 -5.19
N GLY A 34 9.28 -14.77 -5.09
CA GLY A 34 10.59 -14.17 -5.37
C GLY A 34 10.83 -13.95 -6.86
N SER A 35 11.87 -13.18 -7.18
CA SER A 35 12.29 -12.96 -8.56
C SER A 35 12.58 -14.30 -9.27
N ASN A 36 12.23 -14.41 -10.55
CA ASN A 36 12.38 -15.63 -11.36
C ASN A 36 11.73 -16.89 -10.73
N CYS A 37 10.53 -16.74 -10.17
CA CYS A 37 9.74 -17.85 -9.60
C CYS A 37 10.44 -18.59 -8.45
N GLN A 38 11.34 -17.92 -7.72
CA GLN A 38 12.02 -18.52 -6.58
C GLN A 38 11.23 -18.32 -5.29
N ALA A 39 11.51 -19.18 -4.31
CA ALA A 39 10.98 -18.99 -2.97
C ALA A 39 11.48 -17.68 -2.36
N THR A 40 10.64 -17.05 -1.55
CA THR A 40 10.94 -15.77 -0.90
C THR A 40 10.66 -15.85 0.58
N ILE A 41 11.54 -15.27 1.39
CA ILE A 41 11.34 -15.14 2.83
C ILE A 41 10.43 -13.97 3.19
N TRP A 42 10.12 -13.10 2.22
CA TRP A 42 9.35 -11.88 2.42
C TRP A 42 7.83 -12.11 2.37
N ALA A 43 7.41 -13.32 1.97
CA ALA A 43 6.00 -13.70 1.94
C ALA A 43 5.45 -14.08 3.32
N ASP A 44 6.32 -14.28 4.31
CA ASP A 44 5.89 -14.60 5.67
C ASP A 44 5.19 -13.38 6.29
N VAL A 45 3.90 -13.56 6.58
CA VAL A 45 3.08 -12.57 7.27
C VAL A 45 3.21 -12.84 8.76
N SER A 46 4.28 -12.35 9.39
CA SER A 46 4.43 -12.58 10.82
C SER A 46 3.39 -11.77 11.64
N LEU A 47 2.35 -12.48 12.10
CA LEU A 47 1.73 -12.39 13.44
C LEU A 47 0.82 -11.22 13.83
N ALA A 48 0.43 -10.30 12.95
CA ALA A 48 -0.53 -9.23 13.31
C ALA A 48 -1.83 -9.19 12.46
N HIS A 49 -1.95 -10.01 11.42
CA HIS A 49 -3.05 -9.91 10.48
C HIS A 49 -3.55 -11.30 10.07
N ASP A 50 -4.87 -11.50 10.08
CA ASP A 50 -5.48 -12.61 9.35
C ASP A 50 -5.46 -12.21 7.88
N THR A 51 -4.52 -12.79 7.14
CA THR A 51 -4.20 -12.43 5.76
C THR A 51 -4.71 -13.48 4.80
N GLY A 52 -4.97 -13.10 3.55
CA GLY A 52 -5.55 -14.02 2.58
C GLY A 52 -7.07 -14.13 2.69
N TYR A 53 -7.76 -13.11 3.23
CA TYR A 53 -9.23 -13.10 3.22
C TYR A 53 -9.71 -13.06 1.76
N GLY A 54 -10.31 -14.16 1.30
CA GLY A 54 -10.68 -14.33 -0.11
C GLY A 54 -9.52 -14.70 -1.04
N GLY A 55 -8.31 -14.92 -0.50
CA GLY A 55 -7.07 -15.30 -1.19
C GLY A 55 -6.21 -14.12 -1.67
N VAL A 56 -5.09 -14.45 -2.31
CA VAL A 56 -4.17 -13.49 -2.94
C VAL A 56 -4.51 -13.37 -4.41
N PHE A 57 -4.62 -12.15 -4.93
CA PHE A 57 -4.75 -11.91 -6.36
C PHE A 57 -3.45 -11.35 -6.90
N ASP A 58 -3.03 -11.80 -8.08
CA ASP A 58 -1.82 -11.32 -8.72
C ASP A 58 -2.06 -11.05 -10.21
N PHE A 59 -1.99 -9.78 -10.58
CA PHE A 59 -2.24 -9.31 -11.94
C PHE A 59 -1.18 -8.32 -12.43
N VAL A 60 -1.14 -8.18 -13.76
CA VAL A 60 -0.47 -7.07 -14.45
C VAL A 60 -1.53 -6.34 -15.25
N LEU A 61 -1.66 -5.05 -14.99
CA LEU A 61 -2.45 -4.14 -15.82
C LEU A 61 -1.51 -3.48 -16.83
N SER A 62 -1.92 -3.38 -18.09
CA SER A 62 -1.11 -2.75 -19.15
C SER A 62 -1.98 -1.86 -20.04
N GLY A 63 -1.33 -0.98 -20.80
CA GLY A 63 -2.02 -0.06 -21.71
C GLY A 63 -2.34 1.29 -21.07
N LEU A 64 -1.65 1.63 -19.98
CA LEU A 64 -1.69 2.96 -19.40
C LEU A 64 -0.92 3.94 -20.30
N PRO A 65 -1.38 5.19 -20.44
CA PRO A 65 -0.66 6.19 -21.20
C PRO A 65 0.70 6.46 -20.53
N VAL A 66 1.75 6.50 -21.34
CA VAL A 66 3.10 6.90 -20.90
C VAL A 66 3.39 8.24 -21.55
N ASP A 67 2.97 9.30 -20.87
CA ASP A 67 3.22 10.67 -21.30
C ASP A 67 4.55 11.17 -20.75
N LEU A 68 5.12 12.19 -21.41
CA LEU A 68 6.31 12.88 -20.91
C LEU A 68 5.94 14.27 -20.40
N ASN A 69 6.69 14.76 -19.42
CA ASN A 69 6.60 16.14 -18.96
C ASN A 69 6.83 17.13 -20.13
N LEU A 70 6.52 18.41 -19.93
CA LEU A 70 6.65 19.44 -20.98
C LEU A 70 8.07 19.57 -21.55
N ALA A 71 9.09 19.15 -20.80
CA ALA A 71 10.48 19.14 -21.24
C ALA A 71 10.83 17.88 -22.06
N GLY A 72 9.96 16.88 -22.10
CA GLY A 72 10.18 15.60 -22.77
C GLY A 72 11.23 14.72 -22.08
N THR A 73 11.54 14.97 -20.80
CA THR A 73 12.66 14.32 -20.11
C THR A 73 12.24 13.30 -19.07
N GLU A 74 11.01 13.35 -18.58
CA GLU A 74 10.51 12.49 -17.50
C GLU A 74 9.14 11.96 -17.85
N ALA A 75 8.88 10.69 -17.55
CA ALA A 75 7.57 10.10 -17.69
C ALA A 75 6.61 10.65 -16.62
N ILE A 76 5.36 10.88 -17.00
CA ILE A 76 4.28 11.26 -16.10
C ILE A 76 3.55 9.98 -15.68
N PRO A 77 3.45 9.69 -14.37
CA PRO A 77 2.66 8.57 -13.88
C PRO A 77 1.20 8.67 -14.31
N ALA A 78 0.64 7.54 -14.76
CA ALA A 78 -0.79 7.40 -15.01
C ALA A 78 -1.44 6.53 -13.93
N THR A 79 -2.72 6.76 -13.65
CA THR A 79 -3.50 5.92 -12.73
C THR A 79 -4.27 4.85 -13.50
N GLY A 80 -4.14 3.61 -13.07
CA GLY A 80 -4.95 2.49 -13.53
C GLY A 80 -6.03 2.11 -12.53
N TYR A 81 -7.20 1.74 -13.04
CA TYR A 81 -8.32 1.26 -12.21
C TYR A 81 -8.65 -0.20 -12.49
N VAL A 82 -8.79 -0.95 -11.41
CA VAL A 82 -9.14 -2.38 -11.46
C VAL A 82 -10.21 -2.68 -10.44
N THR A 83 -11.29 -3.32 -10.87
CA THR A 83 -12.28 -3.92 -9.98
C THR A 83 -11.93 -5.38 -9.73
N VAL A 84 -11.77 -5.72 -8.46
CA VAL A 84 -11.53 -7.07 -7.95
C VAL A 84 -12.80 -7.61 -7.30
N PRO A 85 -13.44 -8.65 -7.87
CA PRO A 85 -14.51 -9.37 -7.20
C PRO A 85 -13.92 -10.25 -6.09
N LEU A 86 -14.48 -10.16 -4.90
CA LEU A 86 -14.09 -11.00 -3.77
C LEU A 86 -14.99 -12.24 -3.71
N ASN A 87 -14.40 -13.38 -3.33
CA ASN A 87 -15.15 -14.62 -3.11
C ASN A 87 -15.99 -14.58 -1.82
N GLU A 88 -15.59 -13.74 -0.88
CA GLU A 88 -16.25 -13.52 0.40
C GLU A 88 -16.43 -12.00 0.62
N PRO A 89 -17.53 -11.54 1.21
CA PRO A 89 -17.71 -10.13 1.53
C PRO A 89 -16.64 -9.62 2.50
N LEU A 90 -16.24 -8.35 2.34
CA LEU A 90 -15.29 -7.67 3.20
C LEU A 90 -15.71 -7.80 4.68
N PRO A 91 -14.81 -8.27 5.55
CA PRO A 91 -15.04 -8.28 6.98
C PRO A 91 -14.97 -6.86 7.56
N SER A 92 -15.36 -6.70 8.83
CA SER A 92 -15.09 -5.45 9.55
C SER A 92 -13.59 -5.24 9.72
N ASN A 93 -13.14 -3.99 9.65
CA ASN A 93 -11.72 -3.60 9.74
C ASN A 93 -10.83 -4.25 8.67
N ALA A 94 -11.40 -4.53 7.49
CA ALA A 94 -10.63 -4.94 6.33
C ALA A 94 -9.65 -3.82 5.93
N PHE A 95 -8.44 -4.21 5.56
CA PHE A 95 -7.48 -3.35 4.90
C PHE A 95 -6.81 -4.14 3.78
N TYR A 96 -6.18 -3.41 2.88
CA TYR A 96 -5.57 -3.98 1.69
C TYR A 96 -4.06 -4.05 1.83
N GLN A 97 -3.46 -5.16 1.42
CA GLN A 97 -2.01 -5.35 1.43
C GLN A 97 -1.47 -5.63 0.05
N LYS A 98 -0.30 -5.07 -0.21
CA LYS A 98 0.48 -5.22 -1.43
C LYS A 98 1.72 -6.02 -1.11
N PHE A 99 2.08 -6.95 -1.98
CA PHE A 99 3.30 -7.74 -1.85
C PHE A 99 4.34 -7.25 -2.85
N ARG A 100 5.57 -7.04 -2.36
CA ARG A 100 6.76 -6.84 -3.20
C ARG A 100 7.81 -7.87 -2.82
N ASP A 101 8.50 -8.42 -3.82
CA ASP A 101 9.44 -9.52 -3.62
C ASP A 101 10.67 -9.16 -2.75
N ASN A 102 10.93 -7.86 -2.56
CA ASN A 102 12.06 -7.31 -1.81
C ASN A 102 11.66 -6.58 -0.50
N ILE A 103 10.37 -6.37 -0.25
CA ILE A 103 9.86 -5.69 0.95
C ILE A 103 8.90 -6.58 1.75
N GLY A 104 8.20 -7.48 1.06
CA GLY A 104 7.12 -8.28 1.62
C GLY A 104 5.79 -7.54 1.57
N TRP A 105 4.90 -7.87 2.51
CA TRP A 105 3.56 -7.32 2.60
C TRP A 105 3.53 -5.94 3.26
N THR A 106 3.03 -4.93 2.54
CA THR A 106 2.81 -3.58 3.05
C THR A 106 1.34 -3.19 2.93
N ILE A 107 0.85 -2.34 3.83
CA ILE A 107 -0.49 -1.77 3.71
C ILE A 107 -0.54 -0.88 2.47
N PHE A 108 -1.63 -0.96 1.69
CA PHE A 108 -1.89 -0.09 0.57
C PHE A 108 -1.85 1.38 1.00
N SER A 109 -1.05 2.18 0.31
CA SER A 109 -0.90 3.60 0.63
C SER A 109 -2.00 4.42 -0.04
N THR A 110 -2.89 5.03 0.75
CA THR A 110 -3.87 6.01 0.24
C THR A 110 -3.37 7.46 0.33
N ARG A 111 -2.05 7.66 0.50
CA ARG A 111 -1.44 8.99 0.63
C ARG A 111 -0.99 9.58 -0.71
N GLU A 112 -0.91 8.75 -1.75
CA GLU A 112 -0.58 9.21 -3.09
C GLU A 112 -1.83 9.77 -3.75
N GLU A 113 -1.67 10.86 -4.48
CA GLU A 113 -2.74 11.43 -5.29
C GLU A 113 -3.21 10.38 -6.32
N ASN A 114 -4.52 10.17 -6.44
CA ASN A 114 -5.17 9.16 -7.29
C ASN A 114 -4.80 7.70 -6.93
N GLY A 115 -4.15 7.48 -5.79
CA GLY A 115 -3.90 6.17 -5.20
C GLY A 115 -4.99 5.81 -4.18
N ASN A 116 -6.20 5.48 -4.65
CA ASN A 116 -7.37 5.33 -3.79
C ASN A 116 -7.89 3.89 -3.75
N LEU A 117 -8.64 3.57 -2.69
CA LEU A 117 -9.35 2.31 -2.51
C LEU A 117 -10.83 2.60 -2.36
N TYR A 118 -11.66 1.79 -3.02
CA TYR A 118 -13.11 1.87 -2.90
C TYR A 118 -13.70 0.46 -2.75
N SER A 119 -14.85 0.36 -2.12
CA SER A 119 -15.64 -0.87 -2.08
C SER A 119 -17.05 -0.65 -2.60
N GLY A 120 -17.66 -1.72 -3.11
CA GLY A 120 -19.03 -1.71 -3.56
C GLY A 120 -19.66 -3.10 -3.47
N ARG A 121 -20.99 -3.12 -3.57
CA ARG A 121 -21.76 -4.35 -3.55
C ARG A 121 -21.98 -4.87 -4.97
N ALA A 122 -21.74 -6.17 -5.17
CA ALA A 122 -22.12 -6.85 -6.38
C ALA A 122 -23.66 -6.86 -6.55
N VAL A 123 -24.11 -6.63 -7.78
CA VAL A 123 -25.52 -6.76 -8.16
C VAL A 123 -25.64 -8.02 -9.02
N ASP A 124 -26.50 -8.94 -8.61
CA ASP A 124 -26.67 -10.26 -9.25
C ASP A 124 -25.36 -11.04 -9.42
N GLY A 125 -24.47 -10.93 -8.45
CA GLY A 125 -23.16 -11.62 -8.44
C GLY A 125 -22.09 -10.96 -9.31
N VAL A 126 -22.37 -9.80 -9.91
CA VAL A 126 -21.43 -9.06 -10.77
C VAL A 126 -21.08 -7.73 -10.12
N CYS A 127 -19.79 -7.40 -10.09
CA CYS A 127 -19.34 -6.11 -9.59
C CYS A 127 -19.78 -4.97 -10.51
N PRO A 128 -20.15 -3.79 -9.96
CA PRO A 128 -20.47 -2.63 -10.78
C PRO A 128 -19.31 -2.26 -11.73
N PRO A 129 -19.59 -1.71 -12.92
CA PRO A 129 -18.55 -1.24 -13.81
C PRO A 129 -17.77 -0.09 -13.18
N ILE A 130 -16.51 0.06 -13.58
CA ILE A 130 -15.70 1.23 -13.22
C ILE A 130 -16.32 2.45 -13.93
N PRO A 131 -16.63 3.54 -13.21
CA PRO A 131 -17.16 4.76 -13.81
C PRO A 131 -16.09 5.48 -14.65
N ASP A 132 -16.50 6.35 -15.57
CA ASP A 132 -15.57 7.01 -16.50
C ASP A 132 -14.57 7.94 -15.79
N ASN A 133 -14.95 8.52 -14.64
CA ASN A 133 -14.11 9.40 -13.82
C ASN A 133 -14.04 8.89 -12.36
N PRO A 134 -13.28 7.82 -12.08
CA PRO A 134 -13.33 7.13 -10.78
C PRO A 134 -12.97 7.98 -9.57
N ASP A 135 -12.07 8.95 -9.74
CA ASP A 135 -11.62 9.83 -8.65
C ASP A 135 -12.67 10.90 -8.27
N GLU A 136 -13.58 11.23 -9.18
CA GLU A 136 -14.57 12.29 -9.00
C GLU A 136 -15.99 11.74 -8.76
N ASP A 137 -16.32 10.64 -9.43
CA ASP A 137 -17.60 9.94 -9.34
C ASP A 137 -17.37 8.44 -9.29
N SER A 138 -17.29 7.89 -8.07
CA SER A 138 -17.15 6.45 -7.85
C SER A 138 -18.48 5.70 -8.00
N GLY A 139 -19.62 6.39 -8.19
CA GLY A 139 -20.92 5.82 -8.48
C GLY A 139 -21.36 4.74 -7.48
N ALA A 140 -21.33 3.48 -7.89
CA ALA A 140 -21.70 2.32 -7.06
C ALA A 140 -20.59 1.89 -6.09
N TYR A 141 -19.43 2.54 -6.15
CA TYR A 141 -18.33 2.37 -5.21
C TYR A 141 -18.30 3.53 -4.22
N THR A 142 -17.92 3.24 -2.98
CA THR A 142 -17.68 4.22 -1.92
C THR A 142 -16.21 4.14 -1.51
N GLU A 143 -15.56 5.28 -1.30
CA GLU A 143 -14.17 5.32 -0.88
C GLU A 143 -13.97 4.61 0.49
N GLY A 144 -12.89 3.83 0.59
CA GLY A 144 -12.58 2.94 1.69
C GLY A 144 -13.06 1.51 1.47
N LEU A 145 -12.87 0.68 2.49
CA LEU A 145 -13.33 -0.72 2.51
C LEU A 145 -14.47 -0.86 3.51
N LEU A 146 -15.69 -1.05 3.02
CA LEU A 146 -16.89 -1.19 3.82
C LEU A 146 -17.23 -2.65 4.05
N ALA A 147 -17.55 -3.00 5.31
CA ALA A 147 -17.91 -4.36 5.66
C ALA A 147 -19.19 -4.81 4.93
N GLY A 148 -19.17 -6.03 4.38
CA GLY A 148 -20.26 -6.64 3.63
C GLY A 148 -20.30 -6.28 2.14
N ASP A 149 -19.45 -5.38 1.67
CA ASP A 149 -19.19 -5.20 0.23
C ASP A 149 -18.31 -6.32 -0.29
N ASN A 150 -18.43 -6.69 -1.55
CA ASN A 150 -17.71 -7.83 -2.13
C ASN A 150 -17.04 -7.51 -3.47
N CYS A 151 -16.92 -6.22 -3.77
CA CYS A 151 -16.16 -5.68 -4.88
C CYS A 151 -15.21 -4.62 -4.35
N VAL A 152 -13.94 -4.71 -4.71
CA VAL A 152 -12.93 -3.70 -4.38
C VAL A 152 -12.50 -3.05 -5.68
N MET A 153 -12.54 -1.72 -5.76
CA MET A 153 -11.97 -0.96 -6.85
C MET A 153 -10.68 -0.29 -6.37
N LEU A 154 -9.62 -0.50 -7.12
CA LEU A 154 -8.27 0.01 -6.85
C LEU A 154 -7.98 1.14 -7.83
N GLY A 155 -7.50 2.28 -7.35
CA GLY A 155 -6.74 3.25 -8.14
C GLY A 155 -5.27 3.10 -7.79
N ILE A 156 -4.43 2.72 -8.76
CA ILE A 156 -2.99 2.54 -8.55
C ILE A 156 -2.25 3.42 -9.54
N VAL A 157 -1.26 4.17 -9.05
CA VAL A 157 -0.38 5.00 -9.87
C VAL A 157 0.78 4.16 -10.39
N ASP A 158 0.98 4.14 -11.70
CA ASP A 158 2.14 3.51 -12.39
C ASP A 158 3.45 4.13 -11.90
N GLY A 159 4.34 3.31 -11.36
CA GLY A 159 5.55 3.74 -10.66
C GLY A 159 5.38 4.23 -9.22
N GLY A 160 4.15 4.20 -8.67
CA GLY A 160 3.83 4.65 -7.31
C GLY A 160 4.10 3.63 -6.20
N ALA A 161 3.78 4.00 -4.95
CA ALA A 161 3.93 3.17 -3.76
C ALA A 161 3.05 1.92 -3.77
N ASN A 162 2.00 1.88 -4.59
CA ASN A 162 1.17 0.70 -4.78
C ASN A 162 1.45 -0.04 -6.10
N ASP A 163 2.46 0.34 -6.87
CA ASP A 163 2.88 -0.41 -8.05
C ASP A 163 4.17 -1.19 -7.75
N SER A 164 4.12 -2.52 -7.85
CA SER A 164 5.08 -3.41 -7.17
C SER A 164 6.50 -3.30 -7.72
N ASP A 165 6.67 -3.00 -9.01
CA ASP A 165 7.99 -2.75 -9.60
C ASP A 165 8.46 -1.29 -9.39
N GLY A 166 7.54 -0.37 -9.13
CA GLY A 166 7.82 1.04 -8.89
C GLY A 166 8.39 1.78 -10.11
N VAL A 167 8.11 1.31 -11.33
CA VAL A 167 8.65 1.89 -12.57
C VAL A 167 7.53 2.42 -13.45
N ILE A 168 7.55 3.72 -13.76
CA ILE A 168 6.63 4.33 -14.73
C ILE A 168 6.89 3.74 -16.13
N ASN A 169 6.07 2.77 -16.55
CA ASN A 169 6.30 2.03 -17.79
C ASN A 169 5.02 1.66 -18.57
N GLY A 170 3.88 2.20 -18.16
CA GLY A 170 2.57 1.93 -18.74
C GLY A 170 1.94 0.63 -18.23
N GLN A 171 2.50 0.04 -17.16
CA GLN A 171 2.00 -1.18 -16.54
C GLN A 171 1.97 -1.03 -15.02
N ILE A 172 1.03 -1.71 -14.39
CA ILE A 172 0.95 -1.83 -12.94
C ILE A 172 1.07 -3.30 -12.58
N VAL A 173 2.01 -3.61 -11.70
CA VAL A 173 2.24 -4.95 -11.17
C VAL A 173 1.63 -5.03 -9.77
N ASP A 174 0.69 -5.95 -9.58
CA ASP A 174 -0.05 -6.04 -8.33
C ASP A 174 -0.35 -7.47 -7.88
N PRO A 175 0.50 -8.04 -7.03
CA PRO A 175 0.10 -9.06 -6.07
C PRO A 175 -0.42 -8.40 -4.78
N HIS A 176 -1.65 -8.73 -4.41
CA HIS A 176 -2.31 -8.19 -3.24
C HIS A 176 -3.19 -9.20 -2.50
N THR A 177 -3.59 -8.82 -1.29
CA THR A 177 -4.63 -9.52 -0.54
C THR A 177 -5.46 -8.53 0.28
N VAL A 178 -6.70 -8.93 0.59
CA VAL A 178 -7.46 -8.35 1.69
C VAL A 178 -7.03 -9.03 2.99
N SER A 179 -6.92 -8.24 4.04
CA SER A 179 -6.49 -8.67 5.37
C SER A 179 -7.33 -8.01 6.44
N THR A 180 -7.33 -8.58 7.65
CA THR A 180 -7.97 -7.97 8.82
C THR A 180 -7.00 -7.82 9.96
N PHE A 181 -7.23 -6.81 10.79
CA PHE A 181 -6.53 -6.71 12.07
C PHE A 181 -7.05 -7.80 13.00
N ASN A 182 -6.13 -8.56 13.60
CA ASN A 182 -6.51 -9.53 14.62
C ASN A 182 -7.08 -8.80 15.85
N SER A 183 -8.38 -8.94 16.12
CA SER A 183 -8.97 -8.46 17.38
C SER A 183 -8.73 -9.46 18.52
N ASN A 184 -7.48 -9.93 18.70
CA ASN A 184 -7.17 -10.90 19.73
C ASN A 184 -6.22 -10.32 20.79
N PRO A 185 -6.71 -9.59 21.80
CA PRO A 185 -6.01 -9.51 23.06
C PRO A 185 -6.26 -10.83 23.80
N THR A 186 -5.52 -11.88 23.47
CA THR A 186 -5.44 -13.06 24.36
C THR A 186 -4.57 -12.68 25.55
N THR A 187 -5.09 -11.83 26.44
CA THR A 187 -4.74 -11.94 27.86
C THR A 187 -5.54 -13.10 28.44
N GLY A 188 -5.33 -14.29 27.88
CA GLY A 188 -5.78 -15.55 28.45
C GLY A 188 -4.65 -16.09 29.30
N LEU A 189 -4.57 -15.67 30.57
CA LEU A 189 -3.80 -16.40 31.57
C LEU A 189 -4.50 -17.74 31.79
N GLY A 190 -4.24 -18.69 30.89
CA GLY A 190 -4.52 -20.11 31.11
C GLY A 190 -3.62 -20.58 32.24
N ASN A 191 -4.24 -20.95 33.35
CA ASN A 191 -3.59 -21.57 34.49
C ASN A 191 -3.20 -23.01 34.12
N ASP A 192 -2.14 -23.18 33.34
CA ASP A 192 -1.51 -24.47 33.12
C ASP A 192 -0.56 -24.75 34.29
N THR A 193 -1.08 -25.46 35.28
CA THR A 193 -0.28 -26.11 36.32
C THR A 193 0.42 -27.33 35.74
N GLY A 194 1.49 -27.09 34.96
CA GLY A 194 2.42 -28.08 34.45
C GLY A 194 3.77 -27.99 35.18
N SER A 195 4.07 -29.01 35.98
CA SER A 195 5.29 -29.13 36.78
C SER A 195 6.52 -29.52 35.93
N ASN A 196 7.61 -28.78 36.15
CA ASN A 196 9.03 -29.21 36.23
C ASN A 196 10.02 -28.95 35.08
N ASN A 197 11.04 -28.16 35.47
CA ASN A 197 12.44 -28.11 35.00
C ASN A 197 12.70 -27.45 33.63
N GLY A 198 13.36 -26.29 33.50
CA GLY A 198 14.10 -25.49 34.46
C GLY A 198 15.21 -24.71 33.74
N VAL A 199 14.95 -23.46 33.37
CA VAL A 199 15.92 -22.36 33.32
C VAL A 199 15.14 -21.09 33.69
N VAL A 200 15.48 -20.48 34.82
CA VAL A 200 14.90 -19.22 35.31
C VAL A 200 16.02 -18.20 35.47
N ALA A 201 15.97 -17.11 34.70
CA ALA A 201 16.59 -15.80 34.92
C ALA A 201 15.93 -14.83 33.91
N ASN A 202 14.81 -14.17 34.23
CA ASN A 202 14.62 -12.96 35.03
C ASN A 202 15.23 -11.69 34.41
N ILE A 203 14.37 -10.80 33.88
CA ILE A 203 14.38 -9.32 33.89
C ILE A 203 13.12 -8.90 33.11
N SER A 204 11.98 -8.56 33.72
CA SER A 204 11.63 -7.27 34.36
C SER A 204 11.84 -6.04 33.47
N GLY A 205 10.81 -5.63 32.74
CA GLY A 205 10.84 -4.40 31.95
C GLY A 205 9.57 -4.12 31.16
N SER A 206 8.41 -4.04 31.83
CA SER A 206 7.23 -3.41 31.24
C SER A 206 7.48 -1.90 31.14
N GLY A 207 7.74 -1.38 29.94
CA GLY A 207 7.66 0.05 29.68
C GLY A 207 6.21 0.51 29.70
N GLY A 208 5.66 0.79 30.88
CA GLY A 208 4.39 1.47 31.06
C GLY A 208 4.57 2.97 30.86
N CYS A 209 3.90 3.55 29.86
CA CYS A 209 3.81 5.00 29.71
C CYS A 209 2.77 5.54 30.70
N THR A 210 3.21 6.17 31.79
CA THR A 210 2.35 7.02 32.62
C THR A 210 2.18 8.38 31.93
N LEU A 211 0.93 8.82 31.72
CA LEU A 211 0.61 10.15 31.20
C LEU A 211 0.97 11.22 32.27
N SER A 212 2.06 11.95 32.07
CA SER A 212 2.37 13.15 32.86
C SER A 212 1.51 14.32 32.36
N THR A 213 0.62 14.84 33.20
CA THR A 213 -0.04 16.14 32.98
C THR A 213 0.91 17.27 33.35
N GLU A 214 1.85 17.58 32.46
CA GLU A 214 2.67 18.79 32.52
C GLU A 214 2.38 19.61 31.26
N THR A 215 1.76 20.77 31.45
CA THR A 215 1.42 21.71 30.39
C THR A 215 2.70 22.36 29.86
N THR A 216 3.23 21.89 28.75
CA THR A 216 4.36 22.56 28.08
C THR A 216 3.86 23.83 27.40
N SER A 217 4.26 25.00 27.92
CA SER A 217 4.00 26.30 27.32
C SER A 217 4.91 26.52 26.09
N PRO A 218 4.42 27.15 25.00
CA PRO A 218 5.15 27.22 23.72
C PRO A 218 6.15 28.37 23.59
N PHE A 219 6.63 28.98 24.69
CA PHE A 219 7.56 30.12 24.60
C PHE A 219 8.87 29.86 25.32
N LYS A 220 9.91 29.61 24.50
CA LYS A 220 11.37 29.46 24.71
C LYS A 220 11.75 28.10 24.13
N HIS A 221 12.44 28.00 22.98
CA HIS A 221 13.74 28.58 22.69
C HIS A 221 13.85 28.94 21.20
N ALA A 222 14.22 30.20 20.96
CA ALA A 222 14.48 30.75 19.63
C ALA A 222 15.91 30.36 19.20
N GLU A 223 16.08 29.17 18.62
CA GLU A 223 17.36 28.74 18.05
C GLU A 223 17.18 27.93 16.76
N TRP A 224 16.54 28.51 15.73
CA TRP A 224 16.63 28.03 14.33
C TRP A 224 16.57 29.17 13.31
N LEU A 225 17.36 30.23 13.52
CA LEU A 225 17.60 31.27 12.51
C LEU A 225 19.09 31.37 12.15
N LEU A 226 19.68 30.33 11.57
CA LEU A 226 21.04 30.40 11.00
C LEU A 226 21.24 29.57 9.72
N LEU A 227 20.29 29.61 8.77
CA LEU A 227 20.55 29.19 7.38
C LEU A 227 19.89 30.11 6.33
N GLY A 228 19.84 31.42 6.58
CA GLY A 228 19.23 32.41 5.67
C GLY A 228 20.12 33.59 5.24
N GLY A 229 21.42 33.57 5.51
CA GLY A 229 22.27 34.78 5.43
C GLY A 229 23.18 34.92 4.20
N ALA A 230 23.39 33.89 3.38
CA ALA A 230 24.53 33.89 2.45
C ALA A 230 24.21 34.23 0.97
N VAL A 231 22.94 34.23 0.53
CA VAL A 231 22.60 34.41 -0.89
C VAL A 231 22.29 35.87 -1.28
N GLY A 232 21.88 36.71 -0.32
CA GLY A 232 21.52 38.12 -0.58
C GLY A 232 22.70 39.07 -0.84
N TRP A 233 23.92 38.72 -0.43
CA TRP A 233 25.05 39.67 -0.46
C TRP A 233 25.86 39.66 -1.76
N MET A 234 25.74 38.60 -2.59
CA MET A 234 26.38 38.58 -3.92
C MET A 234 25.56 39.25 -5.03
N ALA A 235 24.24 39.44 -4.85
CA ALA A 235 23.39 40.10 -5.85
C ALA A 235 23.50 41.65 -5.82
N MET A 236 23.83 42.27 -4.68
CA MET A 236 23.99 43.72 -4.58
C MET A 236 25.38 44.24 -4.98
N ARG A 237 26.41 43.38 -5.08
CA ARG A 237 27.74 43.81 -5.54
C ARG A 237 27.87 43.87 -7.07
N ARG A 238 27.03 43.15 -7.84
CA ARG A 238 27.02 43.26 -9.31
C ARG A 238 26.29 44.49 -9.85
N ARG A 239 25.32 45.06 -9.11
CA ARG A 239 24.59 46.26 -9.56
C ARG A 239 25.31 47.60 -9.34
N ARG A 240 26.41 47.63 -8.58
CA ARG A 240 27.20 48.87 -8.36
C ARG A 240 28.38 49.06 -9.33
N GLN A 241 28.73 48.08 -10.15
CA GLN A 241 29.82 48.20 -11.14
C GLN A 241 29.35 48.55 -12.56
N GLN A 242 28.05 48.81 -12.77
CA GLN A 242 27.50 49.24 -14.07
C GLN A 242 27.07 50.72 -14.11
N LYS A 243 27.51 51.53 -13.14
CA LYS A 243 27.22 52.99 -13.09
C LYS A 243 28.47 53.87 -13.09
N LEU A 244 29.64 53.31 -13.34
CA LEU A 244 30.88 54.04 -13.53
C LEU A 244 31.61 53.44 -14.73
N HIS A 245 31.14 53.82 -15.92
CA HIS A 245 31.84 54.02 -17.18
C HIS A 245 30.80 54.37 -18.24
#